data_AF-A0A4Q7DW20-F1
#
_entry.id   AF-A0A4Q7DW20-F1
#
_cell.length_a   1.000
_cell.length_b   1.000
_cell.length_c   1.000
_cell.angle_alpha   90.00
_cell.angle_beta   90.00
_cell.angle_gamma   90.00
#
_symmetry.space_group_name_H-M   'P 1'
#
loop_
_entity.id
_entity.type
_entity.pdbx_description
1 polymer ?
#
loop_
_entity_poly.entity_id
_entity_poly.type
_entity_poly.pdbx_seq_one_letter_code
_entity_poly.pdbx_strand_id
1 'polypeptide(L)'
;MYVSANHKNGKPIQMNDNYKRQLVLRKLYPHAKVLNVYGDLEDGSHSNGRVKNPSSKSLRYLVSPKVKSYKEKKFTGPMAQHSRLRVLPQVLKTAISFPWPNS
;
A
#
# COMPACT_ATOMS: atom_id res chain seq x y z
N MET A 1 -2.85 -10.39 -2.22
CA MET A 1 -1.82 -10.90 -1.28
C MET A 1 -2.44 -10.88 0.11
N TYR A 2 -2.19 -11.89 0.95
CA TYR A 2 -2.60 -11.86 2.35
C TYR A 2 -1.33 -11.87 3.19
N VAL A 3 -1.11 -10.82 3.97
CA VAL A 3 0.02 -10.69 4.88
C VAL A 3 -0.52 -10.17 6.21
N SER A 4 -0.16 -10.85 7.29
CA SER A 4 -0.62 -10.56 8.65
C SER A 4 0.31 -9.64 9.42
N ALA A 5 1.61 -9.63 9.11
CA ALA A 5 2.62 -8.82 9.80
C ALA A 5 3.88 -8.64 8.93
N ASN A 6 4.62 -7.55 9.16
CA ASN A 6 5.83 -7.20 8.43
C ASN A 6 6.98 -6.83 9.39
N HIS A 7 8.23 -6.99 8.93
CA HIS A 7 9.39 -6.31 9.47
C HIS A 7 9.35 -4.79 9.15
N LYS A 8 10.23 -4.01 9.79
CA LYS A 8 10.30 -2.54 9.62
C LYS A 8 10.46 -2.08 8.16
N ASN A 9 11.13 -2.88 7.32
CA ASN A 9 11.34 -2.58 5.90
C ASN A 9 10.14 -2.96 5.00
N GLY A 10 9.03 -3.44 5.57
CA GLY A 10 7.85 -3.90 4.84
C GLY A 10 7.94 -5.35 4.36
N LYS A 11 9.01 -6.09 4.67
CA LYS A 11 9.10 -7.53 4.35
C LYS A 11 8.05 -8.30 5.18
N PRO A 12 7.15 -9.08 4.57
CA PRO A 12 6.27 -9.97 5.31
C PRO A 12 7.02 -10.93 6.22
N ILE A 13 6.50 -11.16 7.44
CA ILE A 13 7.01 -12.23 8.32
C ILE A 13 6.75 -13.60 7.68
N GLN A 14 5.58 -13.76 7.07
CA GLN A 14 5.21 -14.95 6.30
C GLN A 14 4.79 -14.55 4.88
N MET A 15 5.27 -15.29 3.88
CA MET A 15 4.97 -15.04 2.47
C MET A 15 4.19 -16.21 1.90
N ASN A 16 2.97 -15.96 1.42
CA ASN A 16 2.23 -16.96 0.64
C ASN A 16 2.79 -17.08 -0.79
N ASP A 17 2.35 -18.08 -1.54
CA ASP A 17 2.88 -18.37 -2.87
C ASP A 17 2.67 -17.22 -3.86
N ASN A 18 1.56 -16.51 -3.74
CA ASN A 18 1.31 -15.31 -4.55
C ASN A 18 2.35 -14.21 -4.27
N TYR A 19 2.73 -13.98 -3.00
CA TYR A 19 3.77 -13.02 -2.65
C TYR A 19 5.16 -13.48 -3.16
N LYS A 20 5.48 -14.77 -3.03
CA LYS A 20 6.74 -15.34 -3.54
C LYS A 20 6.85 -15.19 -5.07
N ARG A 21 5.76 -15.43 -5.81
CA ARG A 21 5.71 -15.19 -7.27
C ARG A 21 6.02 -13.74 -7.61
N GLN A 22 5.43 -12.78 -6.88
CA GLN A 22 5.73 -11.35 -7.09
C GLN A 22 7.17 -10.98 -6.72
N LEU A 23 7.76 -11.63 -5.73
CA LEU A 23 9.16 -11.43 -5.36
C LEU A 23 10.11 -11.80 -6.50
N VAL A 24 9.79 -12.83 -7.29
CA VAL A 24 10.54 -13.20 -8.50
C VAL A 24 10.35 -12.14 -9.59
N LEU A 25 9.11 -11.65 -9.78
CA LEU A 25 8.78 -10.66 -10.82
C LEU A 25 9.31 -9.25 -10.51
N ARG A 26 9.66 -8.94 -9.26
CA ARG A 26 10.12 -7.60 -8.86
C ARG A 26 11.29 -7.06 -9.67
N LYS A 27 12.11 -7.95 -10.25
CA LYS A 27 13.24 -7.58 -11.12
C LYS A 27 12.79 -6.83 -12.39
N LEU A 28 11.55 -7.05 -12.81
CA LEU A 28 10.91 -6.42 -13.98
C LEU A 28 10.25 -5.08 -13.64
N TYR A 29 10.19 -4.70 -12.36
CA TYR A 29 9.53 -3.46 -11.96
C TYR A 29 10.29 -2.24 -12.50
N PRO A 30 9.60 -1.25 -13.12
CA PRO A 30 10.26 -0.10 -13.73
C PRO A 30 10.81 0.87 -12.68
N HIS A 31 11.68 1.78 -13.12
CA HIS A 31 12.19 2.87 -12.28
C HIS A 31 11.13 3.97 -12.12
N ALA A 32 10.15 3.73 -11.24
CA ALA A 32 9.00 4.61 -11.00
C ALA A 32 9.05 5.28 -9.61
N LYS A 33 8.27 6.36 -9.46
CA LYS A 33 7.87 6.88 -8.14
C LYS A 33 6.59 6.15 -7.72
N VAL A 34 6.51 5.66 -6.49
CA VAL A 34 5.35 4.90 -6.00
C VAL A 34 4.67 5.62 -4.85
N LEU A 35 3.35 5.76 -4.96
CA LEU A 35 2.46 6.14 -3.86
C LEU A 35 1.58 4.93 -3.50
N ASN A 36 1.66 4.49 -2.25
CA ASN A 36 0.80 3.44 -1.71
C ASN A 36 -0.25 4.06 -0.79
N VAL A 37 -1.51 4.03 -1.22
CA VAL A 37 -2.66 4.56 -0.46
C VAL A 37 -3.42 3.40 0.18
N TYR A 38 -3.71 3.50 1.47
CA TYR A 38 -4.49 2.49 2.18
C TYR A 38 -5.33 3.09 3.31
N GLY A 39 -6.36 2.35 3.71
CA GLY A 39 -7.28 2.74 4.76
C GLY A 39 -7.10 1.94 6.05
N ASP A 40 -7.55 2.52 7.16
CA ASP A 40 -7.56 1.94 8.50
C ASP A 40 -8.85 2.41 9.20
N LEU A 41 -9.71 1.49 9.61
CA LEU A 41 -10.99 1.82 10.25
C LEU A 41 -10.82 2.37 11.67
N GLU A 42 -9.62 2.23 12.26
CA GLU A 42 -9.34 2.60 13.66
C GLU A 42 -10.22 1.86 14.69
N ASP A 43 -10.73 0.69 14.31
CA ASP A 43 -11.52 -0.24 15.14
C ASP A 43 -10.66 -1.34 15.80
N GLY A 44 -9.33 -1.14 15.83
CA GLY A 44 -8.36 -2.12 16.31
C GLY A 44 -8.01 -3.24 15.32
N SER A 45 -8.72 -3.36 14.18
CA SER A 45 -8.43 -4.40 13.19
C SER A 45 -7.16 -4.14 12.36
N HIS A 46 -6.67 -2.89 12.37
CA HIS A 46 -5.62 -2.40 11.48
C HIS A 46 -5.91 -2.82 10.02
N SER A 47 -7.10 -2.47 9.55
CA SER A 47 -7.60 -2.84 8.23
C SER A 47 -8.60 -1.82 7.71
N ASN A 48 -8.88 -1.87 6.40
CA ASN A 48 -10.01 -1.15 5.82
C ASN A 48 -11.31 -2.00 5.79
N GLY A 49 -11.42 -3.02 6.64
CA GLY A 49 -12.52 -3.99 6.68
C GLY A 49 -12.42 -5.11 5.64
N ARG A 50 -11.44 -5.08 4.72
CA ARG A 50 -11.19 -6.17 3.75
C ARG A 50 -9.72 -6.53 3.61
N VAL A 51 -8.83 -5.55 3.70
CA VAL A 51 -7.39 -5.70 3.54
C VAL A 51 -6.70 -5.17 4.77
N LYS A 52 -5.89 -6.02 5.43
CA LYS A 52 -5.08 -5.63 6.58
C LYS A 52 -3.95 -4.69 6.16
N ASN A 53 -3.60 -3.72 7.00
CA ASN A 53 -2.54 -2.76 6.71
C ASN A 53 -1.17 -3.43 6.47
N PRO A 54 -0.75 -4.50 7.17
CA PRO A 54 0.46 -5.23 6.82
C PRO A 54 0.45 -5.75 5.37
N SER A 55 -0.69 -6.21 4.87
CA SER A 55 -0.84 -6.58 3.47
C SER A 55 -0.62 -5.41 2.52
N SER A 56 -1.24 -4.25 2.77
CA SER A 56 -1.00 -3.06 1.94
C SER A 56 0.45 -2.60 1.99
N LYS A 57 1.05 -2.56 3.19
CA LYS A 57 2.43 -2.08 3.40
C LYS A 57 3.50 -3.04 2.87
N SER A 58 3.15 -4.30 2.63
CA SER A 58 4.08 -5.29 2.08
C SER A 58 4.56 -4.97 0.65
N LEU A 59 3.88 -4.07 -0.05
CA LEU A 59 4.30 -3.56 -1.36
C LEU A 59 5.69 -2.91 -1.30
N ARG A 60 6.02 -2.21 -0.21
CA ARG A 60 7.31 -1.52 -0.03
C ARG A 60 8.47 -2.47 -0.35
N TYR A 61 8.46 -3.65 0.25
CA TYR A 61 9.54 -4.62 0.09
C TYR A 61 9.66 -5.19 -1.34
N LEU A 62 8.54 -5.29 -2.06
CA LEU A 62 8.56 -5.74 -3.45
C LEU A 62 9.23 -4.70 -4.35
N VAL A 63 8.92 -3.41 -4.18
CA VAL A 63 9.31 -2.37 -5.15
C VAL A 63 10.60 -1.62 -4.77
N SER A 64 10.98 -1.61 -3.48
CA SER A 64 12.15 -0.87 -2.97
C SER A 64 13.46 -1.05 -3.76
N PRO A 65 13.80 -2.22 -4.34
CA PRO A 65 15.05 -2.36 -5.10
C PRO A 65 15.14 -1.57 -6.42
N LYS A 66 14.02 -1.08 -6.97
CA LYS A 66 13.96 -0.48 -8.32
C LYS A 66 13.35 0.92 -8.36
N VAL A 67 12.59 1.31 -7.34
CA VAL A 67 11.84 2.58 -7.35
C VAL A 67 12.73 3.79 -7.07
N LYS A 68 12.40 4.91 -7.72
CA LYS A 68 13.03 6.22 -7.47
C LYS A 68 12.60 6.80 -6.13
N SER A 69 11.36 6.57 -5.73
CA SER A 69 10.84 6.95 -4.42
C SER A 69 9.61 6.11 -4.07
N TYR A 70 9.34 5.98 -2.77
CA TYR A 70 8.18 5.28 -2.25
C TYR A 70 7.58 6.09 -1.11
N LYS A 71 6.28 6.41 -1.22
CA LYS A 71 5.50 7.12 -0.20
C LYS A 71 4.29 6.29 0.20
N GLU A 72 3.91 6.38 1.47
CA GLU A 72 2.66 5.80 1.97
C GLU A 72 1.72 6.92 2.40
N LYS A 73 0.42 6.76 2.11
CA LYS A 73 -0.63 7.61 2.68
C LYS A 73 -1.70 6.73 3.30
N LYS A 74 -1.77 6.76 4.64
CA LYS A 74 -2.85 6.15 5.40
C LYS A 74 -4.02 7.14 5.49
N PHE A 75 -5.23 6.65 5.24
CA PHE A 75 -6.48 7.32 5.58
C PHE A 75 -7.12 6.55 6.74
N THR A 76 -7.79 7.27 7.64
CA THR A 76 -8.33 6.70 8.87
C THR A 76 -9.83 6.96 9.04
N GLY A 77 -10.46 6.21 9.93
CA GLY A 77 -11.88 6.34 10.29
C GLY A 77 -12.85 5.61 9.34
N PRO A 78 -14.18 5.77 9.55
CA PRO A 78 -15.19 5.00 8.83
C PRO A 78 -15.20 5.19 7.30
N MET A 79 -14.66 6.30 6.82
CA MET A 79 -14.52 6.59 5.38
C MET A 79 -13.31 5.91 4.74
N ALA A 80 -12.39 5.38 5.55
CA ALA A 80 -11.25 4.61 5.08
C ALA A 80 -11.58 3.15 4.74
N GLN A 81 -12.85 2.74 4.89
CA GLN A 81 -13.36 1.42 4.49
C GLN A 81 -13.06 1.11 3.02
N HIS A 82 -12.82 -0.16 2.67
CA HIS A 82 -12.36 -0.60 1.35
C HIS A 82 -13.10 0.00 0.14
N SER A 83 -14.43 0.02 0.15
CA SER A 83 -15.24 0.58 -0.93
C SER A 83 -15.31 2.10 -0.86
N ARG A 84 -15.40 2.67 0.35
CA ARG A 84 -15.51 4.12 0.58
C ARG A 84 -14.20 4.86 0.30
N LEU A 85 -13.06 4.24 0.56
CA LEU A 85 -11.73 4.80 0.32
C LEU A 85 -11.55 5.21 -1.16
N ARG A 86 -12.16 4.47 -2.09
CA ARG A 86 -12.09 4.78 -3.53
C ARG A 86 -12.84 6.05 -3.94
N VAL A 87 -13.86 6.44 -3.18
CA VAL A 87 -14.71 7.61 -3.48
C VAL A 87 -14.41 8.80 -2.58
N LEU A 88 -13.46 8.66 -1.66
CA LEU A 88 -13.07 9.73 -0.74
C LEU A 88 -12.33 10.83 -1.52
N PRO A 89 -12.84 12.09 -1.58
CA PRO A 89 -12.23 13.15 -2.39
C PRO A 89 -10.77 13.43 -2.05
N GLN A 90 -10.39 13.24 -0.78
CA GLN A 90 -9.00 13.41 -0.34
C GLN A 90 -8.06 12.34 -0.92
N VAL A 91 -8.55 11.13 -1.20
CA VAL A 91 -7.78 10.07 -1.89
C VAL A 91 -7.52 10.48 -3.32
N LEU A 92 -8.55 10.97 -4.03
CA LEU A 92 -8.41 11.48 -5.39
C LEU A 92 -7.42 12.64 -5.46
N LYS A 93 -7.55 13.63 -4.56
CA LYS A 93 -6.60 14.76 -4.46
C LYS A 93 -5.18 14.27 -4.24
N THR A 94 -4.98 13.31 -3.32
CA THR A 94 -3.65 12.73 -3.06
C THR A 94 -3.07 12.03 -4.31
N ALA A 95 -3.90 11.28 -5.02
CA ALA A 95 -3.49 10.55 -6.22
C ALA A 95 -3.11 11.49 -7.37
N ILE A 96 -3.82 12.60 -7.55
CA ILE A 96 -3.55 13.62 -8.59
C ILE A 96 -2.30 14.44 -8.22
N SER A 97 -2.19 14.91 -6.98
CA SER A 97 -1.05 15.74 -6.56
C SER A 97 0.28 15.00 -6.53
N PHE A 98 0.28 13.67 -6.53
CA PHE A 98 1.51 12.87 -6.50
C PHE A 98 2.34 12.99 -7.79
N PRO A 99 1.77 12.77 -8.99
CA PRO A 99 2.44 13.09 -10.26
C PRO A 99 2.43 14.60 -10.59
N TRP A 100 1.42 15.36 -10.15
CA TRP A 100 1.26 16.79 -10.48
C TRP A 100 1.11 17.67 -9.23
N PRO A 101 2.19 17.98 -8.50
CA PRO A 101 2.10 18.73 -7.24
C PRO A 101 1.68 20.20 -7.39
N ASN A 102 1.72 20.77 -8.60
CA ASN A 102 1.40 22.17 -8.89
C ASN A 102 0.15 22.35 -9.78
N SER A 103 -0.67 21.31 -9.94
CA SER A 103 -1.95 21.37 -10.66
C SER A 103 -3.09 21.84 -9.78
#